data_AF-M7X850-F1
#
_entry.id   AF-M7X850-F1
#
_cell.length_a   1.000
_cell.length_b   1.000
_cell.length_c   1.000
_cell.angle_alpha   90.00
_cell.angle_beta   90.00
_cell.angle_gamma   90.00
#
_symmetry.space_group_name_H-M   'P 1'
#
loop_
_entity.id
_entity.type
_entity.pdbx_description
1 polymer ?
#
loop_
_entity_poly.entity_id
_entity_poly.type
_entity_poly.pdbx_seq_one_letter_code
_entity_poly.pdbx_strand_id
1 'polypeptide(L)'
;MKKRASKLEIRRHRCFSEEFKKIKVQELVDRQVTVTELKHLYGVSRTTVYKWLYKYSGSHEKKSILVVEMESESHKTKRLLEKVAELERVIGQKQLELDYLNRLLELGSEELGFDLKKNFSSRLSNGSDTTTGGIPSR
;
A
#
# COMPACT_ATOMS: atom_id res chain seq x y z
N MET A 1 -47.65 -9.85 2.15
CA MET A 1 -46.54 -10.13 1.20
C MET A 1 -46.47 -9.01 0.16
N LYS A 2 -45.46 -8.13 0.20
CA LYS A 2 -45.31 -7.03 -0.78
C LYS A 2 -44.47 -7.53 -1.97
N LYS A 3 -45.09 -7.67 -3.15
CA LYS A 3 -44.37 -7.93 -4.42
C LYS A 3 -43.64 -6.66 -4.84
N ARG A 4 -42.30 -6.68 -4.88
CA ARG A 4 -41.50 -5.62 -5.49
C ARG A 4 -41.48 -5.86 -7.00
N ALA A 5 -42.06 -4.94 -7.77
CA ALA A 5 -41.91 -4.93 -9.22
C ALA A 5 -40.50 -4.43 -9.55
N SER A 6 -39.59 -5.34 -9.90
CA SER A 6 -38.28 -4.97 -10.45
C SER A 6 -38.47 -4.56 -11.90
N LYS A 7 -38.17 -3.30 -12.22
CA LYS A 7 -38.06 -2.80 -13.59
C LYS A 7 -37.12 -3.72 -14.39
N LEU A 8 -37.64 -4.42 -15.39
CA LEU A 8 -36.87 -5.31 -16.27
C LEU A 8 -36.12 -4.45 -17.28
N GLU A 9 -35.01 -3.85 -16.87
CA GLU A 9 -34.12 -3.20 -17.84
C GLU A 9 -33.33 -4.27 -18.60
N ILE A 10 -33.40 -4.22 -19.93
CA ILE A 10 -32.66 -5.10 -20.83
C ILE A 10 -31.18 -4.83 -20.61
N ARG A 11 -30.50 -5.75 -19.91
CA ARG A 11 -29.04 -5.68 -19.73
C ARG A 11 -28.39 -5.78 -21.10
N ARG A 12 -27.75 -4.70 -21.54
CA ARG A 12 -26.94 -4.70 -22.76
C ARG A 12 -25.83 -5.75 -22.62
N HIS A 13 -25.89 -6.78 -23.45
CA HIS A 13 -24.82 -7.76 -23.55
C HIS A 13 -23.58 -7.07 -24.13
N ARG A 14 -22.53 -6.95 -23.31
CA ARG A 14 -21.24 -6.43 -23.75
C ARG A 14 -20.52 -7.54 -24.51
N CYS A 15 -20.33 -7.35 -25.80
CA CYS A 15 -19.54 -8.25 -26.65
C CYS A 15 -18.16 -7.63 -26.85
N PHE A 16 -17.12 -8.37 -26.49
CA PHE A 16 -15.73 -8.00 -26.75
C PHE A 16 -15.22 -8.73 -27.99
N SER A 17 -14.43 -8.05 -28.82
CA SER A 17 -13.77 -8.66 -29.98
C SER A 17 -12.79 -9.75 -29.54
N GLU A 18 -12.47 -10.70 -30.42
CA GLU A 18 -11.53 -11.77 -30.09
C GLU A 18 -10.11 -11.25 -29.87
N GLU A 19 -9.68 -10.25 -30.64
CA GLU A 19 -8.37 -9.61 -30.49
C GLU A 19 -8.24 -8.96 -29.11
N PHE A 20 -9.25 -8.22 -28.68
CA PHE A 20 -9.27 -7.61 -27.35
C PHE A 20 -9.11 -8.67 -26.25
N LYS A 21 -9.83 -9.81 -26.38
CA LYS A 21 -9.73 -10.91 -25.41
C LYS A 21 -8.32 -11.50 -25.37
N LYS A 22 -7.70 -11.71 -26.53
CA LYS A 22 -6.33 -12.26 -26.62
C LYS A 22 -5.31 -11.31 -25.99
N ILE A 23 -5.34 -10.02 -26.34
CA ILE A 23 -4.44 -9.00 -25.78
C ILE A 23 -4.59 -8.96 -24.25
N LYS A 24 -5.82 -8.92 -23.73
CA LYS A 24 -6.05 -8.87 -22.28
C LYS A 24 -5.64 -10.14 -21.55
N VAL A 25 -5.75 -11.31 -22.18
CA VAL A 25 -5.23 -12.56 -21.63
C VAL A 25 -3.70 -12.55 -21.61
N GLN A 26 -3.06 -12.00 -22.66
CA GLN A 26 -1.61 -11.86 -22.71
C GLN A 26 -1.09 -10.93 -21.61
N GLU A 27 -1.69 -9.74 -21.46
CA GLU A 27 -1.36 -8.81 -20.38
C GLU A 27 -1.57 -9.42 -18.97
N LEU A 28 -2.54 -10.32 -18.82
CA LEU A 28 -2.79 -11.06 -17.58
C LEU A 28 -1.69 -12.11 -17.31
N VAL A 29 -1.23 -12.81 -18.35
CA VAL A 29 -0.11 -13.77 -18.27
C VAL A 29 1.20 -13.05 -17.97
N ASP A 30 1.42 -11.89 -18.58
CA ASP A 30 2.58 -11.02 -18.38
C ASP A 30 2.53 -10.24 -17.04
N ARG A 31 1.50 -10.51 -16.21
CA ARG A 31 1.25 -9.89 -14.90
C ARG A 31 1.19 -8.35 -14.93
N GLN A 32 0.83 -7.77 -16.08
CA GLN A 32 0.68 -6.32 -16.24
C GLN A 32 -0.65 -5.81 -15.67
N VAL A 33 -1.67 -6.67 -15.65
CA VAL A 33 -3.00 -6.36 -15.10
C VAL A 33 -3.54 -7.54 -14.32
N THR A 34 -4.26 -7.24 -13.25
CA THR A 34 -4.91 -8.25 -12.40
C THR A 34 -6.35 -8.50 -12.83
N VAL A 35 -6.88 -9.71 -12.58
CA VAL A 35 -8.29 -10.07 -12.82
C VAL A 35 -9.26 -9.08 -12.16
N THR A 36 -8.91 -8.55 -10.98
CA THR A 36 -9.70 -7.53 -10.27
C THR A 36 -9.70 -6.19 -11.00
N GLU A 37 -8.56 -5.74 -11.51
CA GLU A 37 -8.44 -4.50 -12.29
C GLU A 37 -9.22 -4.60 -13.60
N LEU A 38 -9.12 -5.73 -14.32
CA LEU A 38 -9.93 -6.01 -15.51
C LEU A 38 -11.44 -5.91 -15.24
N LYS A 39 -11.89 -6.39 -14.07
CA LYS A 39 -13.28 -6.26 -13.63
C LYS A 39 -13.67 -4.79 -13.42
N HIS A 40 -12.83 -4.01 -12.75
CA HIS A 40 -13.14 -2.61 -12.44
C HIS A 40 -13.07 -1.71 -13.67
N LEU A 41 -12.04 -1.86 -14.51
CA LEU A 41 -11.79 -1.02 -15.69
C LEU A 41 -12.78 -1.31 -16.82
N TYR A 42 -13.00 -2.59 -17.14
CA TYR A 42 -13.78 -2.99 -18.31
C TYR A 42 -15.17 -3.54 -17.96
N GLY A 43 -15.48 -3.67 -16.67
CA GLY A 43 -16.75 -4.24 -16.19
C GLY A 43 -16.90 -5.72 -16.53
N VAL A 44 -15.80 -6.44 -16.75
CA VAL A 44 -15.83 -7.87 -17.12
C VAL A 44 -15.97 -8.71 -15.85
N SER A 45 -16.87 -9.69 -15.86
CA SER A 45 -16.97 -10.61 -14.71
C SER A 45 -15.71 -11.47 -14.59
N ARG A 46 -15.29 -11.76 -13.36
CA ARG A 46 -14.14 -12.66 -13.10
C ARG A 46 -14.28 -13.99 -13.85
N THR A 47 -15.49 -14.55 -13.85
CA THR A 47 -15.82 -15.80 -14.57
C THR A 47 -15.55 -15.71 -16.07
N THR A 48 -15.83 -14.57 -16.70
CA THR A 48 -15.58 -14.35 -18.12
C THR A 48 -14.09 -14.22 -18.41
N VAL A 49 -13.34 -13.54 -17.54
CA VAL A 49 -11.87 -13.43 -17.63
C VAL A 49 -11.24 -14.83 -17.55
N TYR A 50 -11.64 -15.67 -16.60
CA TYR A 50 -11.12 -17.05 -16.51
C TYR A 50 -11.49 -17.91 -17.73
N LYS A 51 -12.69 -17.72 -18.31
CA LYS A 51 -13.06 -18.38 -19.57
C LYS A 51 -12.16 -17.94 -20.74
N TRP A 52 -11.81 -16.66 -20.82
CA TRP A 52 -10.88 -16.17 -21.83
C TRP A 52 -9.48 -16.70 -21.59
N LEU A 53 -9.01 -16.70 -20.35
CA LEU A 53 -7.73 -17.26 -19.96
C LEU A 53 -7.64 -18.71 -20.42
N TYR A 54 -8.60 -19.57 -20.05
CA TYR A 54 -8.62 -20.98 -20.47
C TYR A 54 -8.71 -21.18 -22.00
N LYS A 55 -9.40 -20.29 -22.72
CA LYS A 55 -9.57 -20.39 -24.18
C LYS A 55 -8.35 -19.90 -24.97
N TYR A 56 -7.67 -18.87 -24.49
CA TYR A 56 -6.63 -18.15 -25.24
C TYR A 56 -5.22 -18.28 -24.63
N SER A 57 -5.07 -18.83 -23.41
CA SER A 57 -3.76 -19.27 -22.91
C SER A 57 -3.36 -20.50 -23.74
N GLY A 58 -2.59 -20.27 -24.80
CA GLY A 58 -1.99 -21.37 -25.56
C GLY A 58 -1.28 -22.32 -24.62
N SER A 59 -1.49 -23.62 -24.84
CA SER A 59 -1.00 -24.77 -24.07
C SER A 59 -1.91 -25.24 -22.94
N HIS A 60 -2.56 -26.37 -23.22
CA HIS A 60 -3.21 -27.24 -22.26
C HIS A 60 -2.22 -27.72 -21.18
N GLU A 61 -2.06 -26.98 -20.10
CA GLU A 61 -1.72 -27.58 -18.81
C GLU A 61 -2.71 -27.08 -17.77
N LYS A 62 -3.78 -27.87 -17.59
CA LYS A 62 -4.84 -27.68 -16.58
C LYS A 62 -4.32 -27.69 -15.12
N LYS A 63 -3.00 -27.64 -14.91
CA LYS A 63 -2.31 -27.63 -13.62
C LYS A 63 -1.66 -26.28 -13.29
N SER A 64 -1.60 -25.32 -14.21
CA SER A 64 -0.84 -24.07 -14.02
C SER A 64 -1.47 -23.05 -13.08
N ILE A 65 -2.79 -23.09 -12.84
CA ILE A 65 -3.45 -22.08 -11.98
C ILE A 65 -2.97 -22.23 -10.52
N LEU A 66 -2.83 -23.46 -10.02
CA LEU A 66 -2.35 -23.72 -8.66
C LEU A 66 -0.86 -23.42 -8.50
N VAL A 67 -0.05 -23.72 -9.53
CA VAL A 67 1.40 -23.50 -9.50
C VAL A 67 1.77 -22.02 -9.63
N VAL A 68 1.08 -21.27 -10.49
CA VAL A 68 1.33 -19.83 -10.67
C VAL A 68 0.96 -19.03 -9.42
N GLU A 69 -0.11 -19.39 -8.72
CA GLU A 69 -0.49 -18.74 -7.45
C GLU A 69 0.57 -19.01 -6.36
N MET A 70 0.99 -20.27 -6.18
CA MET A 70 2.07 -20.63 -5.23
C MET A 70 3.43 -19.98 -5.57
N GLU A 71 3.84 -19.97 -6.84
CA GLU A 71 5.08 -19.31 -7.25
C GLU A 71 4.99 -17.79 -7.01
N SER A 72 3.84 -17.18 -7.29
CA SER A 72 3.63 -15.74 -7.04
C SER A 72 3.69 -15.39 -5.55
N GLU A 73 3.13 -16.23 -4.69
CA GLU A 73 3.17 -16.07 -3.24
C GLU A 73 4.57 -16.27 -2.69
N SER A 74 5.30 -17.27 -3.18
CA SER A 74 6.70 -17.52 -2.82
C SER A 74 7.59 -16.33 -3.18
N HIS A 75 7.46 -15.79 -4.39
CA HIS A 75 8.21 -14.60 -4.81
C HIS A 75 7.86 -13.35 -3.99
N LYS A 76 6.57 -13.15 -3.67
CA LYS A 76 6.13 -12.04 -2.82
C LYS A 76 6.70 -12.18 -1.41
N THR A 77 6.66 -13.38 -0.85
CA THR A 77 7.22 -13.69 0.47
C THR A 77 8.72 -13.41 0.49
N LYS A 78 9.46 -13.87 -0.53
CA LYS A 78 10.90 -13.62 -0.65
C LYS A 78 11.22 -12.11 -0.71
N ARG A 79 10.51 -11.35 -1.54
CA ARG A 79 10.69 -9.89 -1.63
C ARG A 79 10.37 -9.17 -0.31
N LEU A 80 9.34 -9.62 0.40
CA LEU A 80 8.97 -9.05 1.70
C LEU A 80 10.04 -9.36 2.75
N LEU A 81 10.57 -10.59 2.79
CA LEU A 81 11.66 -10.97 3.69
C LEU A 81 12.95 -10.18 3.40
N GLU A 82 13.31 -10.01 2.13
CA GLU A 82 14.44 -9.17 1.72
C GLU A 82 14.26 -7.72 2.19
N LYS A 83 13.03 -7.19 2.07
CA LYS A 83 12.72 -5.84 2.53
C LYS A 83 12.79 -5.71 4.05
N VAL A 84 12.32 -6.72 4.79
CA VAL A 84 12.41 -6.77 6.26
C VAL A 84 13.87 -6.78 6.69
N ALA A 85 14.71 -7.63 6.09
CA ALA A 85 16.14 -7.70 6.42
C ALA A 85 16.87 -6.36 6.17
N GLU A 86 16.56 -5.68 5.06
CA GLU A 86 17.12 -4.37 4.77
C GLU A 86 16.66 -3.31 5.79
N LEU A 87 15.39 -3.32 6.16
CA LEU A 87 14.86 -2.39 7.17
C LEU A 87 15.47 -2.65 8.56
N GLU A 88 15.59 -3.90 8.97
CA GLU A 88 16.25 -4.29 10.22
C GLU A 88 17.70 -3.81 10.26
N ARG A 89 18.43 -3.93 9.15
CA ARG A 89 19.80 -3.42 9.01
C ARG A 89 19.87 -1.90 9.20
N VAL A 90 18.99 -1.16 8.52
CA VAL A 90 18.95 0.31 8.62
C VAL A 90 18.57 0.76 10.04
N ILE A 91 17.62 0.08 10.67
CA ILE A 91 17.23 0.35 12.06
C ILE A 91 18.41 0.09 12.99
N GLY A 92 19.12 -1.03 12.84
CA GLY A 92 20.29 -1.35 13.66
C GLY A 92 21.40 -0.30 13.55
N GLN A 93 21.68 0.20 12.34
CA GLN A 93 22.65 1.28 12.13
C GLN A 93 22.24 2.57 12.86
N LYS A 94 20.96 2.95 12.76
CA LYS A 94 20.44 4.13 13.46
C LYS A 94 20.43 3.97 14.97
N GLN A 95 20.15 2.76 15.48
CA GLN A 95 20.16 2.50 16.91
C GLN A 95 21.57 2.68 17.48
N LEU A 96 22.59 2.18 16.78
CA LEU A 96 23.99 2.35 17.20
C LEU A 96 24.41 3.82 17.23
N GLU A 97 23.99 4.61 16.24
CA GLU A 97 24.24 6.05 16.20
C GLU A 97 23.57 6.79 17.37
N LEU A 98 22.31 6.47 17.66
CA LEU A 98 21.60 7.04 18.81
C LEU A 98 22.26 6.64 20.13
N ASP A 99 22.67 5.39 20.29
CA ASP A 99 23.34 4.91 21.50
C ASP A 99 24.67 5.63 21.71
N TYR A 100 25.45 5.82 20.64
CA TYR A 100 26.69 6.60 20.68
C TYR A 100 26.45 8.06 21.08
N LEU A 101 25.49 8.73 20.44
CA LEU A 101 25.15 10.13 20.75
C LEU A 101 24.63 10.30 22.17
N ASN A 102 23.79 9.38 22.65
CA ASN A 102 23.32 9.39 24.03
C ASN A 102 24.48 9.21 25.01
N ARG A 103 25.39 8.28 24.74
CA ARG A 103 26.56 8.06 25.59
C ARG A 103 27.50 9.26 25.61
N LEU A 104 27.70 9.91 24.46
CA LEU A 104 28.47 11.15 24.37
C LEU A 104 27.82 12.27 25.20
N LEU A 105 26.50 12.39 25.15
CA LEU A 105 25.77 13.39 25.92
C LEU A 105 25.86 13.12 27.43
N GLU A 106 25.76 11.86 27.84
CA GLU A 106 25.94 11.45 29.25
C GLU A 106 27.33 11.86 29.76
N LEU A 107 28.40 11.46 29.04
CA LEU A 107 29.77 11.82 29.41
C LEU A 107 30.00 13.34 29.41
N GLY A 108 29.48 14.05 28.42
CA GLY A 108 29.57 15.51 28.38
C GLY A 108 28.81 16.20 29.51
N SER A 109 27.69 15.62 29.97
CA SER A 109 26.92 16.14 31.10
C SER A 109 27.62 15.88 32.43
N GLU A 110 28.28 14.71 32.56
CA GLU A 110 29.13 14.37 33.70
C GLU A 110 30.34 15.32 33.80
N GLU A 111 30.98 15.63 32.67
CA GLU A 111 32.17 16.49 32.62
C GLU A 111 31.86 17.97 32.83
N LEU A 112 30.75 18.50 32.27
CA LEU A 112 30.36 19.90 32.45
C LEU A 112 29.54 20.18 33.72
N GLY A 113 29.06 19.15 34.42
CA GLY A 113 28.26 19.30 35.65
C GLY A 113 26.86 19.88 35.43
N PHE A 114 26.36 19.93 34.19
CA PHE A 114 24.98 20.30 33.87
C PHE A 114 24.38 19.38 32.80
N ASP A 115 23.08 19.09 32.91
CA ASP A 115 22.36 18.20 32.00
C ASP A 115 22.15 18.88 30.62
N LEU A 116 22.96 18.47 29.64
CA LEU A 116 22.91 19.00 28.27
C LEU A 116 21.56 18.72 27.60
N LYS A 117 20.88 17.61 27.93
CA LYS A 117 19.60 17.22 27.30
C LYS A 117 18.47 18.19 27.62
N LYS A 118 18.50 18.77 28.82
CA LYS A 118 17.43 19.61 29.38
C LYS A 118 17.58 21.10 29.07
N ASN A 119 18.80 21.58 28.85
CA ASN A 119 19.04 23.01 28.64
C ASN A 119 18.74 23.48 27.20
N PHE A 120 18.95 22.63 26.18
CA PHE A 120 18.66 23.00 24.79
C PHE A 120 17.17 22.91 24.40
N SER A 121 16.33 22.28 25.23
CA SER A 121 14.90 22.11 24.96
C SER A 121 14.04 23.33 25.34
N SER A 122 14.63 24.39 25.91
CA SER A 122 13.86 25.56 26.40
C SER A 122 14.19 26.87 25.67
N ARG A 123 13.46 27.13 24.59
CA ARG A 123 12.94 28.49 24.33
C ARG A 123 11.43 28.34 24.26
N LEU A 124 10.76 28.42 25.41
CA LEU A 124 9.32 28.54 25.46
C LEU A 124 8.94 29.80 24.68
N SER A 125 8.26 29.62 23.55
CA SER A 125 7.65 30.71 22.81
C SER A 125 6.49 31.21 23.65
N ASN A 126 6.69 32.30 24.40
CA ASN A 126 5.57 33.01 25.02
C ASN A 126 4.70 33.56 23.89
N GLY A 127 3.51 32.99 23.70
CA GLY A 127 2.50 33.55 22.81
C GLY A 127 2.17 34.97 23.25
N SER A 128 2.42 35.94 22.37
CA SER A 128 2.02 37.33 22.58
C SER A 128 0.56 37.51 22.17
N ASP A 129 -0.37 37.22 23.07
CA ASP A 129 -1.75 37.66 22.90
C ASP A 129 -1.94 38.99 23.63
N THR A 130 -1.73 40.10 22.91
CA THR A 130 -2.24 41.39 23.34
C THR A 130 -3.75 41.40 23.18
N THR A 131 -4.49 40.98 24.21
CA THR A 131 -5.93 41.20 24.28
C THR A 131 -6.19 42.70 24.49
N THR A 132 -6.38 43.43 23.39
CA THR A 132 -6.98 44.76 23.42
C THR A 132 -8.44 44.59 23.84
N GLY A 133 -8.69 44.74 25.13
CA GLY A 133 -10.03 44.66 25.72
C GLY A 133 -10.95 45.70 25.09
N GLY A 134 -12.06 45.22 24.53
CA GLY A 134 -13.13 46.04 23.98
C GLY A 134 -13.73 46.98 25.03
N ILE A 135 -13.93 48.22 24.62
CA ILE A 135 -14.65 49.27 25.33
C ILE A 135 -16.11 48.81 25.55
N PRO A 136 -16.64 48.78 26.80
CA PRO A 136 -18.06 48.68 27.01
C PRO A 136 -18.66 50.10 27.12
N SER A 137 -19.58 50.40 26.21
CA SER A 137 -20.45 51.57 26.27
C SER A 137 -21.33 51.54 27.52
N ARG A 138 -21.37 52.64 28.28
CA ARG A 138 -22.57 53.14 28.95
C ARG A 138 -22.46 54.64 29.25
#